data_AF-A0A6G4EDA1-F1
#
_entry.id   AF-A0A6G4EDA1-F1
#
_cell.length_a   1.000
_cell.length_b   1.000
_cell.length_c   1.000
_cell.angle_alpha   90.00
_cell.angle_beta   90.00
_cell.angle_gamma   90.00
#
_symmetry.space_group_name_H-M   'P 1'
#
loop_
_entity.id
_entity.type
_entity.pdbx_description
1 polymer ?
#
loop_
_entity_poly.entity_id
_entity_poly.type
_entity_poly.pdbx_seq_one_letter_code
_entity_poly.pdbx_strand_id
1 'polypeptide(L)'
;MHLMILDKNETLKQEREKLLEESLELMNAITSYDIENTIEETLDVMQVCIGILDTLQKEENIDLEKELNKHNSKLLGRGWKSKGKINIKINS
;
A
#
# COMPACT_ATOMS: atom_id res chain seq x y z
N MET A 1 -11.51 -10.21 -5.85
CA MET A 1 -10.09 -9.97 -6.15
C MET A 1 -9.39 -9.70 -4.82
N HIS A 2 -8.21 -10.26 -4.61
CA HIS A 2 -7.39 -10.04 -3.40
C HIS A 2 -5.96 -9.74 -3.85
N LEU A 3 -5.26 -8.88 -3.10
CA LEU A 3 -3.82 -8.65 -3.26
C LEU A 3 -3.12 -9.51 -2.20
N MET A 4 -2.06 -10.21 -2.59
CA MET A 4 -1.41 -11.20 -1.72
C MET A 4 -0.52 -10.50 -0.70
N ILE A 5 -0.34 -11.12 0.47
CA ILE A 5 0.77 -10.81 1.36
C ILE A 5 1.89 -11.76 0.97
N LEU A 6 3.04 -11.21 0.58
CA LEU A 6 4.17 -12.02 0.14
C LEU A 6 4.88 -12.60 1.36
N ASP A 7 5.20 -13.89 1.30
CA ASP A 7 6.06 -14.53 2.28
C ASP A 7 7.52 -14.12 2.03
N LYS A 8 7.89 -12.94 2.54
CA LYS A 8 9.22 -12.36 2.44
C LYS A 8 9.70 -11.88 3.80
N ASN A 9 11.01 -11.98 4.03
CA ASN A 9 11.68 -11.56 5.27
C ASN A 9 12.53 -10.31 5.00
N GLU A 10 11.88 -9.28 4.46
CA GLU A 10 12.53 -8.00 4.15
C GLU A 10 12.51 -7.08 5.37
N THR A 11 13.61 -6.36 5.56
CA THR A 11 13.69 -5.28 6.55
C THR A 11 12.98 -4.04 6.03
N LEU A 12 12.53 -3.15 6.93
CA LEU A 12 11.98 -1.84 6.54
C LEU A 12 12.91 -1.02 5.63
N LYS A 13 14.23 -1.22 5.74
CA LYS A 13 15.20 -0.58 4.86
C LYS A 13 15.06 -1.08 3.41
N GLN A 14 14.91 -2.38 3.21
CA GLN A 14 14.73 -2.98 1.90
C GLN A 14 13.37 -2.59 1.31
N GLU A 15 12.31 -2.60 2.12
CA GLU A 15 10.98 -2.14 1.71
C GLU A 15 11.00 -0.66 1.28
N ARG A 16 11.78 0.20 1.97
CA ARG A 16 11.97 1.60 1.57
C ARG A 16 12.66 1.72 0.21
N GLU A 17 13.67 0.89 -0.03
CA GLU A 17 14.41 0.88 -1.30
C GLU A 17 13.49 0.44 -2.45
N LYS A 18 12.68 -0.61 -2.23
CA LYS A 18 11.70 -1.06 -3.22
C LYS A 18 10.58 -0.04 -3.43
N LEU A 19 10.08 0.59 -2.37
CA LEU A 19 9.07 1.65 -2.50
C LEU A 19 9.58 2.82 -3.36
N LEU A 20 10.85 3.18 -3.24
CA LEU A 20 11.45 4.23 -4.07
C LEU A 20 11.51 3.82 -5.54
N GLU A 21 11.90 2.58 -5.82
CA GLU A 21 11.95 2.00 -7.17
C GLU A 21 10.56 2.02 -7.83
N GLU A 22 9.57 1.37 -7.23
CA GLU A 22 8.20 1.28 -7.78
C GLU A 22 7.55 2.67 -7.93
N SER A 23 7.84 3.59 -7.01
CA SER A 23 7.33 4.96 -7.11
C SER A 23 7.92 5.71 -8.30
N LEU A 24 9.20 5.49 -8.62
CA LEU A 24 9.85 6.09 -9.78
C LEU A 24 9.28 5.51 -11.09
N GLU A 25 9.06 4.20 -11.13
CA GLU A 25 8.45 3.52 -12.28
C GLU A 25 7.03 4.02 -12.53
N LEU A 26 6.19 4.11 -11.50
CA LEU A 26 4.85 4.69 -11.60
C LEU A 26 4.86 6.15 -12.08
N MET A 27 5.75 6.98 -11.53
CA MET A 27 5.88 8.39 -11.97
C MET A 27 6.28 8.49 -13.44
N ASN A 28 7.18 7.63 -13.91
CA ASN A 28 7.61 7.57 -15.31
C ASN A 28 6.48 7.10 -16.22
N ALA A 29 5.72 6.08 -15.83
CA ALA A 29 4.58 5.57 -16.59
C ALA A 29 3.49 6.64 -16.75
N ILE A 30 3.14 7.34 -15.66
CA ILE A 30 2.18 8.46 -15.68
C ILE A 30 2.67 9.58 -16.61
N THR A 31 3.94 9.97 -16.49
CA THR A 31 4.53 11.06 -17.30
C THR A 31 4.56 10.71 -18.78
N SER A 32 4.74 9.43 -19.10
CA SER A 32 4.79 8.91 -20.47
C SER A 32 3.41 8.61 -21.06
N TYR A 33 2.32 8.82 -20.30
CA TYR A 33 0.95 8.44 -20.65
C TYR A 33 0.80 6.95 -21.02
N ASP A 34 1.62 6.10 -20.43
CA ASP A 34 1.59 4.65 -20.62
C ASP A 34 0.57 4.03 -19.66
N ILE A 35 -0.63 3.74 -20.17
CA ILE A 35 -1.77 3.32 -19.35
C ILE A 35 -1.56 1.92 -18.77
N GLU A 36 -0.96 1.00 -19.54
CA GLU A 36 -0.75 -0.39 -19.09
C GLU A 36 0.28 -0.40 -17.95
N ASN A 37 1.42 0.26 -18.15
CA ASN A 37 2.42 0.40 -17.08
C ASN A 37 1.86 1.20 -15.91
N THR A 38 1.07 2.26 -16.12
CA THR A 38 0.47 2.99 -14.99
C THR A 38 -0.36 2.08 -14.09
N ILE A 39 -1.08 1.11 -14.67
CA ILE A 39 -1.86 0.14 -13.89
C ILE A 39 -0.94 -0.84 -13.15
N GLU A 40 0.05 -1.40 -13.84
CA GLU A 40 1.03 -2.34 -13.28
C GLU A 40 1.78 -1.71 -12.09
N GLU A 41 2.45 -0.59 -12.33
CA GLU A 41 3.26 0.09 -11.31
C GLU A 41 2.41 0.63 -10.14
N THR A 42 1.12 0.95 -10.38
CA THR A 42 0.20 1.29 -9.28
C THR A 42 -0.02 0.08 -8.37
N LEU A 43 -0.19 -1.11 -8.95
CA LEU A 43 -0.37 -2.34 -8.18
C LEU A 43 0.91 -2.72 -7.44
N ASP A 44 2.08 -2.49 -8.04
CA ASP A 44 3.36 -2.78 -7.39
C ASP A 44 3.65 -1.83 -6.22
N VAL A 45 3.38 -0.53 -6.36
CA VAL A 45 3.43 0.41 -5.23
C VAL A 45 2.47 -0.04 -4.11
N MET A 46 1.25 -0.47 -4.45
CA MET A 46 0.30 -1.00 -3.47
C MET A 46 0.83 -2.28 -2.78
N GLN A 47 1.47 -3.18 -3.54
CA GLN A 47 2.04 -4.42 -3.04
C GLN A 47 3.19 -4.18 -2.05
N VAL A 48 4.06 -3.20 -2.32
CA VAL A 48 5.10 -2.77 -1.39
C VAL A 48 4.51 -2.11 -0.14
N CYS A 49 3.49 -1.26 -0.29
CA CYS A 49 2.79 -0.67 0.86
C CYS A 49 2.19 -1.74 1.79
N ILE A 50 1.66 -2.83 1.23
CA ILE A 50 1.16 -3.97 2.01
C ILE A 50 2.30 -4.70 2.71
N GLY A 51 3.43 -4.93 2.03
CA GLY A 51 4.63 -5.52 2.63
C GLY A 51 5.13 -4.74 3.83
N ILE A 52 5.17 -3.41 3.73
CA ILE A 52 5.53 -2.53 4.85
C ILE A 52 4.57 -2.69 6.04
N LEU A 53 3.26 -2.73 5.79
CA LEU A 53 2.26 -2.91 6.86
C LEU A 53 2.40 -4.28 7.55
N ASP A 54 2.65 -5.34 6.78
CA ASP A 54 2.88 -6.69 7.30
C ASP A 54 4.17 -6.77 8.12
N THR A 55 5.27 -6.19 7.63
CA THR A 55 6.54 -6.09 8.37
C THR A 55 6.35 -5.33 9.68
N LEU A 56 5.67 -4.18 9.67
CA LEU A 56 5.38 -3.44 10.90
C LEU A 56 4.47 -4.21 11.86
N GLN A 57 3.48 -4.95 11.34
CA GLN A 57 2.63 -5.80 12.17
C GLN A 57 3.44 -6.89 12.87
N LYS A 58 4.37 -7.53 12.16
CA LYS A 58 5.28 -8.56 12.71
C LYS A 58 6.25 -7.99 13.73
N GLU A 59 6.87 -6.84 13.45
CA GLU A 59 7.92 -6.25 14.29
C GLU A 59 7.38 -5.52 15.52
N GLU A 60 6.26 -4.80 15.38
CA GLU A 60 5.77 -3.84 16.38
C GLU A 60 4.42 -4.25 17.02
N ASN A 61 3.86 -5.41 16.64
CA ASN A 61 2.56 -5.92 17.11
C ASN A 61 1.43 -4.88 16.96
N ILE A 62 1.43 -4.15 15.84
CA ILE A 62 0.43 -3.12 15.56
C ILE A 62 -0.94 -3.73 15.21
N ASP A 63 -1.99 -3.09 15.71
CA ASP A 63 -3.38 -3.36 15.32
C ASP A 63 -3.70 -2.57 14.04
N LEU A 64 -3.57 -3.24 12.88
CA LEU A 64 -3.83 -2.64 11.58
C LEU A 64 -5.28 -2.16 11.42
N GLU A 65 -6.26 -2.87 12.02
CA GLU A 65 -7.66 -2.47 11.93
C GLU A 65 -7.89 -1.13 12.63
N LYS A 66 -7.30 -0.97 13.82
CA LYS A 66 -7.33 0.29 14.56
C LYS A 66 -6.67 1.44 13.78
N GLU A 67 -5.50 1.22 13.19
CA GLU A 67 -4.80 2.28 12.43
C GLU A 67 -5.55 2.65 11.13
N LEU A 68 -6.18 1.68 10.44
CA LEU A 68 -7.07 1.96 9.30
C LEU A 68 -8.29 2.79 9.70
N ASN A 69 -8.94 2.46 10.82
CA ASN A 69 -10.08 3.22 11.33
C ASN A 69 -9.70 4.66 11.69
N LYS A 70 -8.54 4.86 12.31
CA LYS A 70 -7.98 6.18 12.62
C LYS A 70 -7.66 6.96 11.35
N HIS A 71 -7.10 6.32 10.33
CA HIS A 71 -6.83 6.94 9.03
C HIS A 71 -8.13 7.42 8.35
N ASN A 72 -9.14 6.57 8.28
CA ASN A 72 -10.43 6.92 7.68
C ASN A 72 -11.12 8.07 8.43
N SER A 73 -11.10 8.04 9.76
CA SER A 73 -11.64 9.12 10.60
C SER A 73 -10.95 10.46 10.33
N LYS A 74 -9.62 10.45 10.13
CA LYS A 74 -8.84 11.63 9.76
C LYS A 74 -9.21 12.17 8.37
N LEU A 75 -9.50 11.31 7.40
CA LEU A 75 -9.96 11.74 6.06
C LEU A 75 -11.35 12.40 6.15
N LEU A 76 -12.28 11.78 6.88
CA LEU A 76 -13.62 12.36 7.10
C LEU A 76 -13.53 13.72 7.80
N GLY A 77 -12.68 13.84 8.84
CA GLY A 77 -12.43 15.11 9.53
C GLY A 77 -11.82 16.21 8.65
N ARG A 78 -11.15 15.83 7.54
CA ARG A 78 -10.62 16.76 6.53
C ARG A 78 -11.64 17.11 5.44
N GLY A 79 -12.88 16.65 5.54
CA GLY A 79 -13.95 16.92 4.58
C GLY A 79 -13.96 16.01 3.36
N TRP A 80 -13.12 14.95 3.33
CA TRP A 80 -13.18 13.96 2.25
C TRP A 80 -14.50 13.21 2.33
N LYS A 81 -15.17 13.06 1.17
CA LYS A 81 -16.41 12.29 1.05
C LYS A 81 -16.09 10.91 0.49
N SER A 82 -16.57 9.87 1.14
CA SER A 82 -16.46 8.50 0.61
C SER A 82 -17.35 8.36 -0.63
N LYS A 83 -16.77 7.85 -1.72
CA LYS A 83 -17.49 7.42 -2.94
C LYS A 83 -17.71 5.90 -2.97
N GLY A 84 -16.95 5.16 -2.16
CA GLY A 84 -16.91 3.70 -2.15
C GLY A 84 -15.83 3.20 -1.20
N LYS A 85 -15.64 1.87 -1.16
CA LYS A 85 -14.59 1.24 -0.34
C LYS A 85 -13.95 0.06 -1.07
N ILE A 86 -12.66 -0.15 -0.82
CA ILE A 86 -11.94 -1.37 -1.15
C ILE A 86 -11.84 -2.16 0.16
N ASN A 87 -12.23 -3.43 0.14
CA ASN A 87 -12.04 -4.31 1.30
C ASN A 87 -10.72 -5.08 1.11
N ILE A 88 -9.71 -4.75 1.90
CA ILE A 88 -8.48 -5.54 2.00
C ILE A 88 -8.69 -6.54 3.13
N LYS A 89 -8.60 -7.84 2.82
CA LYS A 89 -8.77 -8.88 3.82
C LYS A 89 -7.41 -9.49 4.13
N ILE A 90 -6.89 -9.20 5.32
CA ILE A 90 -5.69 -9.82 5.88
C ILE A 90 -6.17 -11.08 6.59
N ASN A 91 -6.01 -12.24 5.98
CA ASN A 91 -6.23 -13.52 6.68
C ASN A 91 -4.86 -13.99 7.19
N SER A 92 -4.75 -14.12 8.50
CA SER A 92 -3.64 -14.81 9.18
C SER A 92 -3.73 -16.32 9.05
#